data_AF-A0A9Q0RRJ6-F1
#
_entry.id   AF-A0A9Q0RRJ6-F1
#
_cell.length_a   1.000
_cell.length_b   1.000
_cell.length_c   1.000
_cell.angle_alpha   90.00
_cell.angle_beta   90.00
_cell.angle_gamma   90.00
#
_symmetry.space_group_name_H-M   'P 1'
#
loop_
_entity.id
_entity.type
_entity.pdbx_description
1 polymer ?
#
loop_
_entity_poly.entity_id
_entity_poly.type
_entity_poly.pdbx_seq_one_letter_code
_entity_poly.pdbx_strand_id
1 'polypeptide(L)'
;MVSDTGNLTPEANCLTFYISVFGFLFLTIATIRFCQLKAVISDDSFIPVVDRFYNGMKKLKQSPNPQTPESTPMVPLTPGGSVAKSYGRQDQNNNERPRIQDFFHTSNFIAYMFGIVTSISCMLLGSLRFNDSFCIHFLGASGFFICPPFYMFYNLQFSAVFSGHVNTMEVYKKRSQNFWVTLFSIILFGIGLICIYIGTFDQFLNPRKRLSWSPSDPYYWLYLPFVIVEWIYILSLGPFLYTFVDEFSRLSFQGMELKYRLLKTIQMPTNIEEGNAESPVPSQRSDISQSNSSTTVSSTASTPTMPV
;
A
#
# COMPACT_ATOMS: atom_id res chain seq x y z
N MET A 1 -22.10 17.33 -15.19
CA MET A 1 -23.54 17.65 -15.08
C MET A 1 -23.68 18.95 -14.31
N VAL A 2 -24.03 20.03 -14.99
CA VAL A 2 -24.47 21.28 -14.37
C VAL A 2 -25.96 21.31 -14.61
N SER A 3 -26.76 21.51 -13.56
CA SER A 3 -28.16 21.87 -13.74
C SER A 3 -28.18 23.25 -14.41
N ASP A 4 -29.00 23.43 -15.44
CA ASP A 4 -29.18 24.73 -16.13
C ASP A 4 -29.58 25.88 -15.18
N THR A 5 -29.90 25.58 -13.93
CA THR A 5 -30.21 26.53 -12.86
C THR A 5 -28.99 27.16 -12.15
N GLY A 6 -27.76 26.82 -12.53
CA GLY A 6 -26.55 27.35 -11.89
C GLY A 6 -26.23 26.74 -10.51
N ASN A 7 -27.11 25.88 -10.00
CA ASN A 7 -26.87 25.09 -8.80
C ASN A 7 -26.09 23.82 -9.16
N LEU A 8 -25.08 23.49 -8.34
CA LEU A 8 -24.43 22.18 -8.41
C LEU A 8 -25.49 21.11 -8.15
N THR A 9 -25.54 20.10 -9.01
CA THR A 9 -26.40 18.95 -8.74
C THR A 9 -25.89 18.27 -7.45
N PRO A 10 -26.76 17.70 -6.61
CA PRO A 10 -26.35 17.06 -5.36
C PRO A 10 -25.20 16.04 -5.53
N GLU A 11 -25.15 15.36 -6.66
CA GLU A 11 -24.12 14.37 -7.00
C GLU A 11 -22.73 15.01 -7.15
N ALA A 12 -22.66 16.22 -7.72
CA ALA A 12 -21.41 16.96 -7.84
C ALA A 12 -20.84 17.33 -6.47
N ASN A 13 -21.72 17.68 -5.50
CA ASN A 13 -21.32 17.98 -4.14
C ASN A 13 -20.76 16.73 -3.42
N CYS A 14 -21.40 15.56 -3.61
CA CYS A 14 -20.92 14.31 -3.04
C CYS A 14 -19.54 13.92 -3.57
N LEU A 15 -19.31 14.06 -4.88
CA LEU A 15 -18.00 13.77 -5.48
C LEU A 15 -16.92 14.73 -5.00
N THR A 16 -17.20 16.04 -5.00
CA THR A 16 -16.30 17.06 -4.45
C THR A 16 -15.93 16.75 -3.01
N PHE A 17 -16.92 16.43 -2.17
CA PHE A 17 -16.69 16.07 -0.78
C PHE A 17 -15.82 14.82 -0.67
N TYR A 18 -16.15 13.76 -1.41
CA TYR A 18 -15.37 12.52 -1.43
C TYR A 18 -13.91 12.77 -1.81
N ILE A 19 -13.64 13.46 -2.92
CA ILE A 19 -12.28 13.75 -3.38
C ILE A 19 -11.53 14.62 -2.36
N SER A 20 -12.20 15.58 -1.72
CA SER A 20 -11.58 16.44 -0.71
C SER A 20 -11.20 15.67 0.55
N VAL A 21 -12.08 14.79 1.04
CA VAL A 21 -11.79 13.87 2.15
C VAL A 21 -10.62 12.95 1.78
N PHE A 22 -10.60 12.43 0.56
CA PHE A 22 -9.48 11.65 0.05
C PHE A 22 -8.17 12.43 0.06
N GLY A 23 -8.18 13.69 -0.37
CA GLY A 23 -7.01 14.57 -0.31
C GLY A 23 -6.47 14.72 1.11
N PHE A 24 -7.35 14.97 2.09
CA PHE A 24 -6.96 15.06 3.50
C PHE A 24 -6.41 13.74 4.05
N LEU A 25 -7.05 12.61 3.74
CA LEU A 25 -6.60 11.29 4.15
C LEU A 25 -5.24 10.96 3.55
N PHE A 26 -5.02 11.28 2.26
CA PHE A 26 -3.74 11.06 1.59
C PHE A 26 -2.62 11.86 2.25
N LEU A 27 -2.87 13.14 2.59
CA LEU A 27 -1.90 13.99 3.27
C LEU A 27 -1.53 13.45 4.65
N THR A 28 -2.56 13.04 5.41
CA THR A 28 -2.41 12.47 6.74
C THR A 28 -1.61 11.17 6.68
N ILE A 29 -1.99 10.25 5.78
CA ILE A 29 -1.31 8.97 5.58
C ILE A 29 0.15 9.20 5.14
N ALA A 30 0.39 10.08 4.17
CA ALA A 30 1.74 10.37 3.68
C ALA A 30 2.63 10.94 4.80
N THR A 31 2.08 11.83 5.64
CA THR A 31 2.81 12.43 6.77
C THR A 31 3.13 11.41 7.85
N ILE A 32 2.13 10.64 8.30
CA ILE A 32 2.32 9.58 9.30
C ILE A 32 3.34 8.57 8.77
N ARG A 33 3.19 8.14 7.51
CA ARG A 33 4.08 7.16 6.89
C ARG A 33 5.50 7.66 6.75
N PHE A 34 5.69 8.93 6.39
CA PHE A 34 7.00 9.55 6.33
C PHE A 34 7.72 9.50 7.69
N CYS A 35 7.03 9.89 8.77
CA CYS A 35 7.56 9.84 10.13
C CYS A 35 7.85 8.40 10.59
N GLN A 36 6.92 7.49 10.32
CA GLN A 36 7.03 6.07 10.62
C GLN A 36 8.29 5.47 9.97
N LEU A 37 8.47 5.66 8.67
CA LEU A 37 9.62 5.14 7.93
C LEU A 37 10.92 5.79 8.37
N LYS A 38 10.92 7.11 8.64
CA LYS A 38 12.10 7.80 9.16
C LYS A 38 12.57 7.16 10.47
N ALA A 39 11.66 6.87 11.39
CA ALA A 39 12.01 6.22 12.65
C ALA A 39 12.53 4.79 12.48
N VAL A 40 11.91 4.00 11.60
CA VAL A 40 12.37 2.63 11.31
C VAL A 40 13.75 2.62 10.66
N ILE A 41 14.03 3.54 9.73
CA ILE A 41 15.32 3.62 9.04
C ILE A 41 16.44 4.06 9.99
N SER A 42 16.12 4.89 10.99
CA SER A 42 17.07 5.36 12.00
C SER A 42 17.34 4.35 13.12
N ASP A 43 16.62 3.22 13.18
CA ASP A 43 16.84 2.19 14.18
C ASP A 43 17.93 1.19 13.72
N ASP A 44 19.05 1.14 14.44
CA ASP A 44 20.17 0.24 14.14
C ASP A 44 19.78 -1.25 14.12
N SER A 45 18.73 -1.63 14.86
CA SER A 45 18.22 -3.00 14.87
C SER A 45 17.63 -3.42 13.51
N PHE A 46 17.32 -2.45 12.65
CA PHE A 46 16.73 -2.69 11.33
C PHE A 46 17.77 -2.91 10.22
N ILE A 47 19.04 -2.52 10.45
CA ILE A 47 20.13 -2.67 9.49
C ILE A 47 20.26 -4.11 8.95
N PRO A 48 20.22 -5.18 9.78
CA PRO A 48 20.38 -6.54 9.29
C PRO A 48 19.25 -6.98 8.34
N VAL A 49 18.04 -6.44 8.50
CA VAL A 49 16.88 -6.75 7.65
C VAL A 49 17.09 -6.15 6.26
N VAL A 50 17.49 -4.90 6.22
CA VAL A 50 17.79 -4.16 4.99
C VAL A 50 18.96 -4.80 4.23
N ASP A 51 20.04 -5.13 4.94
CA ASP A 51 21.21 -5.79 4.36
C ASP A 51 20.83 -7.14 3.75
N ARG A 52 19.98 -7.92 4.42
CA ARG A 52 19.51 -9.22 3.89
C ARG A 52 18.71 -9.04 2.61
N PHE A 53 17.81 -8.06 2.55
CA PHE A 53 17.03 -7.75 1.35
C PHE A 53 17.93 -7.31 0.19
N TYR A 54 18.83 -6.36 0.43
CA TYR A 54 19.73 -5.83 -0.59
C TYR A 54 20.66 -6.92 -1.15
N ASN A 55 21.25 -7.74 -0.28
CA ASN A 55 22.09 -8.87 -0.69
C ASN A 55 21.29 -9.93 -1.45
N GLY A 56 20.02 -10.15 -1.11
CA GLY A 56 19.11 -11.00 -1.87
C GLY A 56 18.91 -10.49 -3.30
N MET A 57 18.64 -9.19 -3.47
CA MET A 57 18.50 -8.57 -4.79
C MET A 57 19.81 -8.62 -5.60
N LYS A 58 20.96 -8.39 -4.96
CA LYS A 58 22.27 -8.49 -5.62
C LYS A 58 22.53 -9.90 -6.11
N LYS A 59 22.20 -10.93 -5.32
CA LYS A 59 22.29 -12.34 -5.73
C LYS A 59 21.37 -12.65 -6.92
N LEU A 60 20.15 -12.13 -6.95
CA LEU A 60 19.24 -12.31 -8.09
C LEU A 60 19.79 -11.69 -9.39
N LYS A 61 20.49 -10.54 -9.30
CA LYS A 61 21.17 -9.93 -10.46
C LYS A 61 22.44 -10.68 -10.89
N GLN A 62 23.12 -11.32 -9.95
CA GLN A 62 24.39 -12.02 -10.18
C GLN A 62 24.19 -13.49 -10.54
N SER A 63 23.00 -14.06 -10.33
CA SER A 63 22.70 -15.43 -10.75
C SER A 63 22.94 -15.52 -12.26
N PRO A 64 23.98 -16.26 -12.70
CA PRO A 64 24.22 -16.46 -14.12
C PRO A 64 22.94 -17.00 -14.74
N ASN A 65 22.62 -16.52 -15.95
CA ASN A 65 21.53 -17.04 -16.77
C ASN A 65 21.48 -18.57 -16.57
N PRO A 66 20.35 -19.16 -16.11
CA PRO A 66 20.30 -20.57 -15.77
C PRO A 66 20.81 -21.36 -16.97
N GLN A 67 22.08 -21.75 -16.90
CA GLN A 67 22.69 -22.53 -17.96
C GLN A 67 21.87 -23.82 -17.98
N THR A 68 21.34 -24.09 -19.17
CA THR A 68 20.63 -25.31 -19.54
C THR A 68 21.26 -26.48 -18.79
N PRO A 69 20.48 -27.32 -18.08
CA PRO A 69 21.03 -28.34 -17.21
C PRO A 69 21.94 -29.26 -18.02
N GLU A 70 23.23 -28.99 -17.99
CA GLU A 70 24.25 -29.83 -18.57
C GLU A 70 24.34 -31.04 -17.65
N SER A 71 24.01 -32.21 -18.20
CA SER A 71 24.01 -33.51 -17.54
C SER A 71 25.38 -33.76 -16.90
N THR A 72 25.53 -33.37 -15.63
CA THR A 72 26.79 -33.52 -14.92
C THR A 72 26.85 -34.95 -14.38
N PRO A 73 27.92 -35.72 -14.69
CA PRO A 73 28.06 -37.10 -14.26
C PRO A 73 28.24 -37.20 -12.75
N MET A 74 27.72 -38.29 -12.17
CA MET A 74 27.81 -38.61 -10.75
C MET A 74 29.27 -38.63 -10.27
N VAL A 75 29.63 -37.69 -9.40
CA VAL A 75 30.91 -37.71 -8.68
C VAL A 75 30.74 -38.50 -7.37
N PRO A 76 31.64 -39.45 -7.04
CA PRO A 76 31.53 -40.26 -5.82
C PRO A 76 31.75 -39.42 -4.55
N LEU A 77 30.94 -39.70 -3.53
CA LEU A 77 31.06 -39.13 -2.19
C LEU A 77 32.32 -39.63 -1.49
N THR A 78 33.31 -38.75 -1.27
CA THR A 78 34.38 -38.99 -0.30
C THR A 78 34.01 -38.45 1.08
N PRO A 79 34.03 -39.27 2.14
CA PRO A 79 33.80 -38.85 3.52
C PRO A 79 35.10 -38.34 4.15
N GLY A 80 35.06 -37.14 4.74
CA GLY A 80 36.10 -36.66 5.65
C GLY A 80 36.81 -35.38 5.19
N GLY A 81 36.23 -34.22 5.51
CA GLY A 81 36.88 -32.94 5.34
C GLY A 81 36.24 -31.88 6.25
N SER A 82 36.83 -31.69 7.43
CA SER A 82 36.45 -30.62 8.36
C SER A 82 36.90 -29.28 7.77
N VAL A 83 35.96 -28.55 7.15
CA VAL A 83 36.20 -27.20 6.63
C VAL A 83 35.83 -26.17 7.69
N ALA A 84 36.79 -25.83 8.55
CA ALA A 84 36.73 -24.64 9.38
C ALA A 84 36.76 -23.39 8.48
N LYS A 85 35.58 -22.86 8.12
CA LYS A 85 35.48 -21.61 7.36
C LYS A 85 35.77 -20.42 8.26
N SER A 86 36.94 -19.82 8.02
CA SER A 86 37.39 -18.52 8.51
C SER A 86 36.30 -17.45 8.38
N TYR A 87 35.86 -16.92 9.54
CA TYR A 87 34.99 -15.76 9.70
C TYR A 87 35.79 -14.43 9.64
N GLY A 88 36.78 -14.33 8.77
CA GLY A 88 37.72 -13.20 8.70
C GLY A 88 37.43 -12.16 7.61
N ARG A 89 36.17 -11.73 7.41
CA ARG A 89 35.84 -10.72 6.37
C ARG A 89 34.67 -9.82 6.74
N GLN A 90 34.79 -9.09 7.85
CA GLN A 90 33.72 -8.19 8.33
C GLN A 90 34.03 -6.69 8.10
N ASP A 91 35.28 -6.32 7.82
CA ASP A 91 35.69 -4.90 7.76
C ASP A 91 35.38 -4.18 6.44
N GLN A 92 35.17 -4.91 5.33
CA GLN A 92 34.82 -4.29 4.04
C GLN A 92 33.37 -3.77 3.97
N ASN A 93 32.51 -4.09 4.95
CA ASN A 93 31.08 -3.77 4.89
C ASN A 93 30.69 -2.42 5.51
N ASN A 94 31.58 -1.75 6.23
CA ASN A 94 31.23 -0.51 6.94
C ASN A 94 30.95 0.68 6.00
N ASN A 95 31.51 0.68 4.78
CA ASN A 95 31.29 1.76 3.80
C ASN A 95 29.99 1.61 2.98
N GLU A 96 29.36 0.44 2.92
CA GLU A 96 28.11 0.24 2.16
C GLU A 96 26.86 0.65 2.97
N ARG A 97 26.92 0.60 4.30
CA ARG A 97 25.80 0.95 5.20
C ARG A 97 25.20 2.36 5.00
N PRO A 98 26.00 3.46 5.01
CA PRO A 98 25.43 4.80 4.88
C PRO A 98 24.68 4.98 3.55
N ARG A 99 25.18 4.37 2.46
CA ARG A 99 24.55 4.47 1.14
C ARG A 99 23.15 3.87 1.09
N ILE A 100 22.91 2.79 1.83
CA ILE A 100 21.59 2.14 1.82
C ILE A 100 20.59 2.97 2.63
N GLN A 101 20.98 3.45 3.81
CA GLN A 101 20.13 4.34 4.62
C GLN A 101 19.76 5.61 3.84
N ASP A 102 20.73 6.23 3.15
CA ASP A 102 20.50 7.40 2.30
C ASP A 102 19.48 7.12 1.19
N PHE A 103 19.55 5.94 0.57
CA PHE A 103 18.59 5.51 -0.44
C PHE A 103 17.16 5.41 0.11
N PHE A 104 16.98 4.81 1.29
CA PHE A 104 15.67 4.69 1.93
C PHE A 104 15.13 6.05 2.37
N HIS A 105 15.97 6.92 2.94
CA HIS A 105 15.57 8.29 3.30
C HIS A 105 15.14 9.09 2.07
N THR A 106 15.91 9.03 0.99
CA THR A 106 15.59 9.71 -0.27
C THR A 106 14.28 9.19 -0.86
N SER A 107 14.13 7.86 -0.94
CA SER A 107 12.90 7.24 -1.44
C SER A 107 11.68 7.60 -0.60
N ASN A 108 11.84 7.67 0.73
CA ASN A 108 10.75 8.02 1.65
C ASN A 108 10.34 9.48 1.47
N PHE A 109 11.32 10.38 1.31
CA PHE A 109 11.05 11.79 1.01
C PHE A 109 10.36 11.98 -0.35
N ILE A 110 10.80 11.26 -1.40
CA ILE A 110 10.15 11.30 -2.71
C ILE A 110 8.71 10.83 -2.62
N ALA A 111 8.46 9.70 -1.94
CA ALA A 111 7.10 9.21 -1.70
C ALA A 111 6.25 10.26 -0.98
N TYR A 112 6.79 10.89 0.07
CA TYR A 112 6.10 11.95 0.80
C TYR A 112 5.72 13.13 -0.11
N MET A 113 6.63 13.59 -0.97
CA MET A 113 6.35 14.66 -1.94
C MET A 113 5.22 14.28 -2.90
N PHE A 114 5.22 13.07 -3.46
CA PHE A 114 4.11 12.59 -4.29
C PHE A 114 2.79 12.53 -3.53
N GLY A 115 2.83 12.20 -2.24
CA GLY A 115 1.64 12.23 -1.38
C GLY A 115 1.09 13.63 -1.17
N ILE A 116 1.95 14.63 -0.95
CA ILE A 116 1.52 16.04 -0.87
C ILE A 116 0.90 16.50 -2.18
N VAL A 117 1.58 16.27 -3.31
CA VAL A 117 1.09 16.70 -4.63
C VAL A 117 -0.25 16.03 -4.94
N THR A 118 -0.40 14.73 -4.65
CA THR A 118 -1.67 14.02 -4.77
C THR A 118 -2.77 14.68 -3.95
N SER A 119 -2.46 15.02 -2.69
CA SER A 119 -3.43 15.62 -1.77
C SER A 119 -3.93 16.98 -2.27
N ILE A 120 -3.00 17.85 -2.70
CA ILE A 120 -3.31 19.16 -3.29
C ILE A 120 -4.14 18.96 -4.56
N SER A 121 -3.76 18.01 -5.41
CA SER A 121 -4.45 17.69 -6.65
C SER A 121 -5.90 17.25 -6.42
N CYS A 122 -6.15 16.39 -5.43
CA CYS A 122 -7.49 16.04 -4.98
C CYS A 122 -8.27 17.28 -4.55
N MET A 123 -7.69 18.14 -3.70
CA MET A 123 -8.36 19.36 -3.23
C MET A 123 -8.70 20.30 -4.39
N LEU A 124 -7.82 20.46 -5.38
CA LEU A 124 -8.06 21.27 -6.58
C LEU A 124 -9.19 20.69 -7.44
N LEU A 125 -9.18 19.37 -7.68
CA LEU A 125 -10.23 18.69 -8.44
C LEU A 125 -11.59 18.75 -7.75
N GLY A 126 -11.62 18.62 -6.42
CA GLY A 126 -12.85 18.72 -5.65
C GLY A 126 -13.39 20.16 -5.66
N SER A 127 -12.52 21.16 -5.54
CA SER A 127 -12.94 22.56 -5.33
C SER A 127 -13.27 23.31 -6.61
N LEU A 128 -12.67 22.94 -7.75
CA LEU A 128 -12.75 23.73 -8.98
C LEU A 128 -13.64 23.07 -10.03
N ARG A 129 -14.65 23.83 -10.47
CA ARG A 129 -15.47 23.44 -11.61
C ARG A 129 -14.61 23.47 -12.88
N PHE A 130 -14.73 22.42 -13.68
CA PHE A 130 -13.99 22.28 -14.94
C PHE A 130 -14.12 23.50 -15.88
N ASN A 131 -15.31 24.10 -15.93
CA ASN A 131 -15.60 25.23 -16.81
C ASN A 131 -15.03 26.57 -16.31
N ASP A 132 -14.84 26.73 -15.00
CA ASP A 132 -14.45 28.02 -14.42
C ASP A 132 -12.94 28.24 -14.57
N SER A 133 -12.14 27.18 -14.48
CA SER A 133 -10.70 27.24 -14.68
C SER A 133 -10.15 25.95 -15.26
N PHE A 134 -10.24 25.82 -16.59
CA PHE A 134 -9.75 24.63 -17.30
C PHE A 134 -8.26 24.35 -17.02
N CYS A 135 -7.41 25.37 -17.00
CA CYS A 135 -5.98 25.20 -16.75
C CYS A 135 -5.69 24.66 -15.34
N ILE A 136 -6.34 25.21 -14.31
CA ILE A 136 -6.11 24.75 -12.93
C ILE A 136 -6.73 23.36 -12.74
N HIS A 137 -7.90 23.09 -13.32
CA HIS A 137 -8.50 21.76 -13.29
C HIS A 137 -7.58 20.74 -13.98
N PHE A 138 -7.03 21.07 -15.16
CA PHE A 138 -6.09 20.19 -15.86
C PHE A 138 -4.81 19.95 -15.05
N LEU A 139 -4.30 20.97 -14.35
CA LEU A 139 -3.16 20.83 -13.43
C LEU A 139 -3.51 19.88 -12.27
N GLY A 140 -4.68 20.05 -11.66
CA GLY A 140 -5.20 19.17 -10.61
C GLY A 140 -5.39 17.74 -11.10
N ALA A 141 -6.01 17.55 -12.27
CA ALA A 141 -6.16 16.24 -12.90
C ALA A 141 -4.80 15.58 -13.16
N SER A 142 -3.85 16.32 -13.73
CA SER A 142 -2.51 15.80 -14.03
C SER A 142 -1.82 15.28 -12.76
N GLY A 143 -1.80 16.07 -11.69
CA GLY A 143 -1.21 15.64 -10.43
C GLY A 143 -1.97 14.47 -9.79
N PHE A 144 -3.31 14.48 -9.86
CA PHE A 144 -4.15 13.40 -9.31
C PHE A 144 -3.97 12.08 -10.06
N PHE A 145 -3.80 12.09 -11.38
CA PHE A 145 -3.68 10.85 -12.15
C PHE A 145 -2.23 10.32 -12.18
N ILE A 146 -1.23 11.21 -12.17
CA ILE A 146 0.18 10.83 -12.30
C ILE A 146 0.81 10.49 -10.95
N CYS A 147 0.58 11.28 -9.91
CA CYS A 147 1.32 11.15 -8.64
C CYS A 147 0.95 9.91 -7.80
N PRO A 148 -0.32 9.45 -7.71
CA PRO A 148 -0.66 8.30 -6.87
C PRO A 148 0.02 7.00 -7.29
N PRO A 149 0.13 6.62 -8.59
CA PRO A 149 0.89 5.45 -8.99
C PRO A 149 2.34 5.46 -8.48
N PHE A 150 3.02 6.61 -8.52
CA PHE A 150 4.37 6.73 -7.95
C PHE A 150 4.37 6.59 -6.44
N TYR A 151 3.46 7.25 -5.74
CA TYR A 151 3.30 7.10 -4.28
C TYR A 151 3.08 5.62 -3.89
N MET A 152 2.19 4.94 -4.61
CA MET A 152 1.86 3.53 -4.40
C MET A 152 3.07 2.64 -4.69
N PHE A 153 3.81 2.91 -5.76
CA PHE A 153 5.02 2.18 -6.11
C PHE A 153 6.06 2.23 -4.99
N TYR A 154 6.39 3.42 -4.47
CA TYR A 154 7.34 3.54 -3.36
C TYR A 154 6.84 2.83 -2.10
N ASN A 155 5.55 2.98 -1.76
CA ASN A 155 4.96 2.27 -0.62
C ASN A 155 4.95 0.75 -0.81
N LEU A 156 4.83 0.25 -2.05
CA LEU A 156 4.94 -1.16 -2.37
C LEU A 156 6.38 -1.66 -2.17
N GLN A 157 7.38 -0.89 -2.61
CA GLN A 157 8.80 -1.21 -2.36
C GLN A 157 9.09 -1.29 -0.87
N PHE A 158 8.61 -0.31 -0.10
CA PHE A 158 8.71 -0.35 1.36
C PHE A 158 8.00 -1.58 1.93
N SER A 159 6.76 -1.86 1.52
CA SER A 159 6.06 -3.05 1.98
C SER A 159 6.75 -4.36 1.67
N ALA A 160 7.49 -4.46 0.56
CA ALA A 160 8.29 -5.64 0.25
C ALA A 160 9.45 -5.81 1.24
N VAL A 161 10.16 -4.71 1.54
CA VAL A 161 11.30 -4.69 2.46
C VAL A 161 10.87 -4.92 3.92
N PHE A 162 9.79 -4.27 4.34
CA PHE A 162 9.32 -4.31 5.72
C PHE A 162 8.36 -5.46 6.02
N SER A 163 8.05 -6.31 5.02
CA SER A 163 7.17 -7.47 5.20
C SER A 163 7.76 -8.43 6.25
N GLY A 164 6.95 -8.80 7.23
CA GLY A 164 7.34 -9.65 8.36
C GLY A 164 7.86 -8.88 9.58
N HIS A 165 8.08 -7.57 9.47
CA HIS A 165 8.55 -6.73 10.58
C HIS A 165 7.56 -5.61 10.91
N VAL A 166 7.19 -4.80 9.92
CA VAL A 166 6.23 -3.69 10.07
C VAL A 166 4.86 -4.08 9.54
N ASN A 167 4.82 -4.68 8.35
CA ASN A 167 3.59 -5.10 7.69
C ASN A 167 3.57 -6.61 7.47
N THR A 168 2.37 -7.19 7.33
CA THR A 168 2.22 -8.61 6.99
C THR A 168 2.40 -8.83 5.48
N MET A 169 2.69 -10.08 5.10
CA MET A 169 2.75 -10.48 3.69
C MET A 169 1.40 -10.29 2.98
N GLU A 170 0.29 -10.44 3.71
CA GLU A 170 -1.05 -10.18 3.17
C GLU A 170 -1.25 -8.71 2.80
N VAL A 171 -0.78 -7.77 3.65
CA VAL A 171 -0.82 -6.34 3.35
C VAL A 171 0.00 -6.03 2.10
N TYR A 172 1.20 -6.61 1.97
CA TYR A 172 2.01 -6.47 0.76
C TYR A 172 1.26 -6.96 -0.50
N LYS A 173 0.64 -8.14 -0.45
CA LYS A 173 -0.15 -8.69 -1.56
C LYS A 173 -1.31 -7.77 -1.95
N LYS A 174 -2.07 -7.27 -0.96
CA LYS A 174 -3.18 -6.32 -1.19
C LYS A 174 -2.70 -5.00 -1.80
N ARG A 175 -1.58 -4.44 -1.33
CA ARG A 175 -0.97 -3.24 -1.92
C ARG A 175 -0.51 -3.47 -3.35
N SER A 176 0.11 -4.62 -3.61
CA SER A 176 0.55 -5.02 -4.95
C SER A 176 -0.61 -5.12 -5.92
N GLN A 177 -1.69 -5.82 -5.54
CA GLN A 177 -2.91 -5.95 -6.35
C GLN A 177 -3.51 -4.57 -6.67
N ASN A 178 -3.69 -3.71 -5.66
CA ASN A 178 -4.22 -2.36 -5.88
C ASN A 178 -3.30 -1.52 -6.78
N PHE A 179 -1.98 -1.60 -6.60
CA PHE A 179 -1.01 -0.91 -7.44
C PHE A 179 -1.15 -1.33 -8.91
N TRP A 180 -1.21 -2.64 -9.20
CA TRP A 180 -1.35 -3.12 -10.57
C TRP A 180 -2.70 -2.75 -11.20
N VAL A 181 -3.80 -2.81 -10.44
CA VAL A 181 -5.12 -2.34 -10.90
C VAL A 181 -5.07 -0.84 -11.22
N THR A 182 -4.49 -0.04 -10.32
CA THR A 182 -4.35 1.42 -10.52
C THR A 182 -3.49 1.72 -11.74
N LEU A 183 -2.34 1.05 -11.87
CA LEU A 183 -1.40 1.24 -12.98
C LEU A 183 -2.02 0.85 -14.33
N PHE A 184 -2.71 -0.28 -14.38
CA PHE A 184 -3.40 -0.71 -15.59
C PHE A 184 -4.51 0.28 -15.97
N SER A 185 -5.29 0.73 -14.99
CA SER A 185 -6.38 1.68 -15.22
C SER A 185 -5.86 3.02 -15.74
N ILE A 186 -4.77 3.57 -15.17
CA ILE A 186 -4.23 4.85 -15.66
C ILE A 186 -3.62 4.74 -17.06
N ILE A 187 -2.99 3.61 -17.40
CA ILE A 187 -2.47 3.39 -18.76
C ILE A 187 -3.62 3.33 -19.76
N LEU A 188 -4.67 2.55 -19.47
CA LEU A 188 -5.85 2.46 -20.34
C LEU A 188 -6.55 3.82 -20.47
N PHE A 189 -6.73 4.54 -19.37
CA PHE A 189 -7.31 5.87 -19.39
C PHE A 189 -6.48 6.84 -20.24
N GLY A 190 -5.16 6.83 -20.10
CA GLY A 190 -4.25 7.65 -20.90
C GLY A 190 -4.33 7.34 -22.40
N ILE A 191 -4.35 6.06 -22.79
CA ILE A 191 -4.59 5.65 -24.18
C ILE A 191 -5.93 6.19 -24.67
N GLY A 192 -6.97 6.09 -23.85
CA GLY A 192 -8.29 6.61 -24.19
C GLY A 192 -8.36 8.10 -24.38
N LEU A 193 -7.72 8.87 -23.49
CA LEU A 193 -7.59 10.31 -23.63
C LEU A 193 -6.89 10.69 -24.93
N ILE A 194 -5.81 9.99 -25.30
CA ILE A 194 -5.10 10.23 -26.57
C ILE A 194 -6.00 9.95 -27.77
N CYS A 195 -6.69 8.79 -27.79
CA CYS A 195 -7.59 8.42 -28.88
C CYS A 195 -8.73 9.45 -29.05
N ILE A 196 -9.37 9.85 -27.95
CA ILE A 196 -10.43 10.85 -27.95
C ILE A 196 -9.90 12.20 -28.40
N TYR A 197 -8.75 12.63 -27.88
CA TYR A 197 -8.12 13.90 -28.23
C TYR A 197 -7.83 13.99 -29.74
N ILE A 198 -7.26 12.93 -30.34
CA ILE A 198 -7.01 12.87 -31.78
C ILE A 198 -8.31 12.96 -32.58
N GLY A 199 -9.36 12.25 -32.15
CA GLY A 199 -10.64 12.20 -32.86
C GLY A 199 -11.54 13.44 -32.66
N THR A 200 -11.34 14.20 -31.59
CA THR A 200 -12.24 15.27 -31.16
C THR A 200 -11.53 16.58 -30.82
N PHE A 201 -10.32 16.80 -31.34
CA PHE A 201 -9.47 17.95 -31.02
C PHE A 201 -10.23 19.29 -31.01
N ASP A 202 -10.99 19.57 -32.07
CA ASP A 202 -11.78 20.80 -32.21
C ASP A 202 -12.89 20.95 -31.16
N GLN A 203 -13.46 19.83 -30.70
CA GLN A 203 -14.51 19.81 -29.67
C GLN A 203 -13.90 19.93 -28.27
N PHE A 204 -12.75 19.32 -28.03
CA PHE A 204 -12.04 19.36 -26.75
C PHE A 204 -11.65 20.80 -26.36
N LEU A 205 -11.20 21.60 -27.33
CA LEU A 205 -10.86 23.00 -27.10
C LEU A 205 -12.10 23.92 -26.98
N ASN A 206 -13.29 23.45 -27.32
CA ASN A 206 -14.51 24.25 -27.24
C ASN A 206 -15.14 24.17 -25.82
N PRO A 207 -15.19 25.29 -25.05
CA PRO A 207 -15.80 25.32 -23.71
C PRO A 207 -17.24 24.80 -23.64
N ARG A 208 -18.01 24.98 -24.71
CA ARG A 208 -19.42 24.60 -24.74
C ARG A 208 -19.66 23.12 -25.01
N LYS A 209 -18.72 22.46 -25.71
CA LYS A 209 -18.87 21.06 -26.16
C LYS A 209 -18.11 20.06 -25.30
N ARG A 210 -17.05 20.50 -24.61
CA ARG A 210 -16.14 19.61 -23.85
C ARG A 210 -16.76 18.81 -22.69
N LEU A 211 -17.95 19.18 -22.21
CA LEU A 211 -18.66 18.49 -21.12
C LEU A 211 -19.97 17.82 -21.55
N SER A 212 -20.37 17.98 -22.81
CA SER A 212 -21.61 17.44 -23.34
C SER A 212 -21.27 16.34 -24.33
N TRP A 213 -21.57 15.10 -23.96
CA TRP A 213 -21.44 13.93 -24.82
C TRP A 213 -22.83 13.35 -25.08
N SER A 214 -23.20 13.25 -26.34
CA SER A 214 -24.41 12.61 -26.84
C SER A 214 -24.06 11.28 -27.51
N PRO A 215 -24.94 10.26 -27.48
CA PRO A 215 -24.77 9.04 -28.27
C PRO A 215 -24.57 9.27 -29.78
N SER A 216 -24.99 10.43 -30.29
CA SER A 216 -24.76 10.86 -31.68
C SER A 216 -23.35 11.38 -31.94
N ASP A 217 -22.58 11.69 -30.91
CA ASP A 217 -21.26 12.30 -31.06
C ASP A 217 -20.24 11.25 -31.52
N PRO A 218 -19.31 11.63 -32.41
CA PRO A 218 -18.18 10.79 -32.76
C PRO A 218 -17.43 10.35 -31.48
N TYR A 219 -17.05 9.09 -31.42
CA TYR A 219 -16.29 8.49 -30.31
C TYR A 219 -17.03 8.40 -28.96
N TYR A 220 -18.34 8.67 -28.89
CA TYR A 220 -19.13 8.47 -27.66
C TYR A 220 -18.96 7.05 -27.07
N TRP A 221 -19.06 6.04 -27.92
CA TRP A 221 -18.91 4.63 -27.51
C TRP A 221 -17.49 4.27 -27.08
N LEU A 222 -16.49 5.04 -27.52
CA LEU A 222 -15.12 4.90 -27.09
C LEU A 222 -14.88 5.62 -25.76
N TYR A 223 -15.52 6.76 -25.55
CA TYR A 223 -15.47 7.54 -24.30
C TYR A 223 -16.02 6.77 -23.10
N LEU A 224 -17.17 6.11 -23.25
CA LEU A 224 -17.84 5.41 -22.14
C LEU A 224 -16.95 4.41 -21.37
N PRO A 225 -16.24 3.45 -22.02
CA PRO A 225 -15.35 2.55 -21.29
C PRO A 225 -14.19 3.27 -20.61
N PHE A 226 -13.68 4.37 -21.16
CA PHE A 226 -12.61 5.13 -20.51
C PHE A 226 -13.07 5.89 -19.28
N VAL A 227 -14.31 6.37 -19.26
CA VAL A 227 -14.94 6.88 -18.03
C VAL A 227 -15.05 5.77 -16.99
N ILE A 228 -15.48 4.57 -17.38
CA ILE A 228 -15.54 3.43 -16.45
C ILE A 228 -14.14 3.14 -15.87
N VAL A 229 -13.10 3.13 -16.71
CA VAL A 229 -11.71 2.94 -16.28
C VAL A 229 -11.23 4.06 -15.35
N GLU A 230 -11.60 5.31 -15.60
CA GLU A 230 -11.33 6.45 -14.72
C GLU A 230 -11.94 6.23 -13.32
N TRP A 231 -13.20 5.77 -13.25
CA TRP A 231 -13.84 5.45 -11.97
C TRP A 231 -13.19 4.26 -11.27
N ILE A 232 -12.79 3.22 -12.01
CA ILE A 232 -12.03 2.10 -11.43
C ILE A 232 -10.72 2.59 -10.83
N TYR A 233 -10.01 3.49 -11.51
CA TYR A 233 -8.81 4.14 -10.98
C TYR A 233 -9.11 4.86 -9.66
N ILE A 234 -10.10 5.76 -9.63
CA ILE A 234 -10.47 6.54 -8.43
C ILE A 234 -10.83 5.61 -7.27
N LEU A 235 -11.69 4.62 -7.54
CA LEU A 235 -12.17 3.70 -6.52
C LEU A 235 -11.06 2.77 -5.99
N SER A 236 -10.05 2.45 -6.80
CA SER A 236 -8.92 1.62 -6.38
C SER A 236 -7.98 2.30 -5.38
N LEU A 237 -7.98 3.64 -5.32
CA LEU A 237 -7.19 4.38 -4.33
C LEU A 237 -7.69 4.12 -2.90
N GLY A 238 -9.01 3.96 -2.71
CA GLY A 238 -9.63 3.73 -1.39
C GLY A 238 -9.11 2.47 -0.69
N PRO A 239 -9.26 1.28 -1.30
CA PRO A 239 -8.72 0.04 -0.74
C PRO A 239 -7.20 0.08 -0.51
N PHE A 240 -6.45 0.81 -1.35
CA PHE A 240 -5.02 1.03 -1.09
C PHE A 240 -4.78 1.83 0.20
N LEU A 241 -5.46 2.97 0.38
CA LEU A 241 -5.35 3.76 1.61
C LEU A 241 -5.81 2.97 2.84
N TYR A 242 -6.85 2.14 2.69
CA TYR A 242 -7.33 1.27 3.78
C TYR A 242 -6.24 0.31 4.29
N THR A 243 -5.29 -0.09 3.45
CA THR A 243 -4.17 -0.95 3.90
C THR A 243 -3.27 -0.31 4.96
N PHE A 244 -3.33 1.01 5.16
CA PHE A 244 -2.57 1.69 6.21
C PHE A 244 -3.29 1.70 7.57
N VAL A 245 -4.60 1.47 7.61
CA VAL A 245 -5.39 1.53 8.85
C VAL A 245 -4.87 0.52 9.89
N ASP A 246 -4.59 -0.72 9.47
CA ASP A 246 -4.03 -1.76 10.34
C ASP A 246 -2.58 -1.47 10.76
N GLU A 247 -1.79 -0.78 9.93
CA GLU A 247 -0.45 -0.37 10.33
C GLU A 247 -0.49 0.77 11.35
N PHE A 248 -1.41 1.71 11.17
CA PHE A 248 -1.56 2.88 12.04
C PHE A 248 -2.19 2.53 13.38
N SER A 249 -3.07 1.54 13.45
CA SER A 249 -3.63 1.05 14.72
C SER A 249 -2.57 0.43 15.64
N ARG A 250 -1.43 0.04 15.09
CA ARG A 250 -0.29 -0.53 15.83
C ARG A 250 0.71 0.54 16.29
N LEU A 251 0.58 1.78 15.82
CA LEU A 251 1.41 2.88 16.29
C LEU A 251 0.97 3.27 17.70
N SER A 252 1.81 3.01 18.70
CA SER A 252 1.62 3.55 20.03
C SER A 252 2.40 4.85 20.18
N PHE A 253 1.70 5.94 20.49
CA PHE A 253 2.34 7.20 20.86
C PHE A 253 2.72 7.11 22.34
N GLN A 254 3.94 6.65 22.64
CA GLN A 254 4.48 6.67 24.00
C GLN A 254 5.17 8.01 24.27
N GLY A 255 4.39 9.05 24.56
CA GLY A 255 4.91 10.41 24.72
C GLY A 255 5.52 10.95 23.41
N MET A 256 6.02 12.17 23.40
CA MET A 256 6.73 12.73 22.24
C MET A 256 8.12 12.08 22.00
N GLU A 257 8.30 10.80 22.31
CA GLU A 257 9.48 10.01 21.91
C GLU A 257 9.01 8.79 21.09
N LEU A 258 9.28 8.83 19.78
CA LEU A 258 8.90 7.78 18.84
C LEU A 258 9.84 6.57 19.02
N LYS A 259 9.46 5.57 19.82
CA LYS A 259 10.14 4.26 19.90
C LYS A 259 9.28 3.17 19.25
N TYR A 260 9.82 2.55 18.19
CA TYR A 260 9.14 1.47 17.48
C TYR A 260 9.16 0.18 18.31
N ARG A 261 8.00 -0.40 18.60
CA ARG A 261 7.92 -1.73 19.24
C ARG A 261 7.96 -2.79 18.15
N LEU A 262 9.16 -3.30 17.83
CA LEU A 262 9.29 -4.46 16.94
C LEU A 262 8.45 -5.63 17.47
N LEU A 263 7.71 -6.29 16.58
CA LEU A 263 6.96 -7.50 16.91
C LEU A 263 7.95 -8.54 17.44
N LYS A 264 7.80 -8.89 18.72
CA LYS A 264 8.53 -9.99 19.35
C LYS A 264 8.21 -11.23 18.52
N THR A 265 9.19 -11.75 17.79
CA THR A 265 9.08 -13.02 17.09
C THR A 265 8.50 -14.02 18.08
N ILE A 266 7.34 -14.60 17.76
CA ILE A 266 6.73 -15.66 18.56
C ILE A 266 7.81 -16.74 18.66
N GLN A 267 8.47 -16.81 19.81
CA GLN A 267 9.32 -17.94 20.13
C GLN A 267 8.39 -19.13 20.19
N MET A 268 8.46 -19.99 19.17
CA MET A 268 7.88 -21.32 19.25
C MET A 268 8.42 -21.95 20.53
N PRO A 269 7.56 -22.47 21.43
CA PRO A 269 8.03 -23.19 22.60
C PRO A 269 8.86 -24.37 22.13
N THR A 270 10.17 -24.30 22.32
CA THR A 270 11.07 -25.45 22.32
C THR A 270 10.76 -26.27 23.57
N ASN A 271 9.64 -26.98 23.54
CA ASN A 271 9.43 -28.13 24.39
C ASN A 271 10.24 -29.29 23.77
N ILE A 272 11.56 -29.27 24.01
CA ILE A 272 12.33 -30.50 24.09
C ILE A 272 12.28 -30.86 25.57
N GLU A 273 11.19 -31.50 25.98
CA GLU A 273 11.22 -32.34 27.18
C GLU A 273 12.15 -33.50 26.86
N GLU A 274 13.39 -33.44 27.36
CA GLU A 274 14.21 -34.64 27.54
C GLU A 274 13.49 -35.53 28.57
N GLY A 275 12.67 -36.44 28.06
CA GLY A 275 12.02 -37.48 28.83
C GLY A 275 13.06 -38.44 29.41
N ASN A 276 13.51 -38.16 30.63
CA ASN A 276 14.03 -39.21 31.50
C ASN A 276 12.86 -40.04 32.00
N ALA A 277 12.90 -41.31 31.62
CA ALA A 277 12.01 -42.35 32.07
C ALA A 277 12.13 -42.54 33.58
N GLU A 278 11.04 -42.36 34.31
CA GLU A 278 10.72 -43.20 35.47
C GLU A 278 9.21 -43.17 35.75
N SER A 279 8.63 -44.36 35.76
CA SER A 279 7.30 -44.71 36.25
C SER A 279 7.53 -45.88 37.23
N PRO A 280 6.63 -46.23 38.19
CA PRO A 280 5.20 -45.92 38.19
C PRO A 280 4.51 -45.74 39.58
N VAL A 281 3.16 -45.67 39.52
CA VAL A 281 2.10 -46.07 40.50
C VAL A 281 1.61 -45.13 41.64
N PRO A 282 0.34 -45.28 42.13
CA PRO A 282 -0.68 -44.22 42.05
C PRO A 282 -1.41 -43.93 43.39
N SER A 283 -2.22 -42.86 43.46
CA SER A 283 -3.31 -42.82 44.46
C SER A 283 -4.37 -41.76 44.15
N GLN A 284 -5.55 -42.25 43.77
CA GLN A 284 -6.89 -41.87 44.25
C GLN A 284 -7.35 -40.40 44.39
N ARG A 285 -8.51 -40.15 43.72
CA ARG A 285 -9.76 -39.50 44.22
C ARG A 285 -9.68 -37.98 44.45
N SER A 286 -10.67 -37.13 44.17
CA SER A 286 -12.13 -37.22 44.01
C SER A 286 -12.62 -35.99 43.22
N ASP A 287 -13.73 -36.20 42.50
CA ASP A 287 -14.87 -35.31 42.24
C ASP A 287 -14.85 -33.90 42.87
N ILE A 288 -15.26 -32.87 42.10
CA ILE A 288 -16.16 -31.79 42.54
C ILE A 288 -16.67 -30.96 41.32
N SER A 289 -17.96 -31.15 41.07
CA SER A 289 -19.01 -30.23 40.59
C SER A 289 -18.70 -29.00 39.70
N GLN A 290 -19.36 -29.02 38.53
CA GLN A 290 -20.34 -28.04 38.03
C GLN A 290 -20.33 -26.61 38.61
N SER A 291 -20.25 -25.59 37.74
CA SER A 291 -21.27 -24.52 37.73
C SER A 291 -21.36 -23.84 36.36
N ASN A 292 -22.57 -23.83 35.83
CA ASN A 292 -23.02 -23.07 34.68
C ASN A 292 -23.14 -21.59 35.04
N SER A 293 -22.81 -20.67 34.13
CA SER A 293 -23.45 -19.35 34.09
C SER A 293 -23.57 -18.85 32.66
N SER A 294 -24.73 -19.15 32.08
CA SER A 294 -25.32 -18.51 30.90
C SER A 294 -25.70 -17.08 31.26
N THR A 295 -25.18 -16.09 30.54
CA THR A 295 -25.68 -14.71 30.61
C THR A 295 -26.30 -14.34 29.27
N THR A 296 -27.63 -14.37 29.25
CA THR A 296 -28.48 -13.84 28.19
C THR A 296 -28.63 -12.33 28.39
N VAL A 297 -28.23 -11.52 27.41
CA VAL A 297 -28.61 -10.09 27.37
C VAL A 297 -29.48 -9.86 26.16
N SER A 298 -30.76 -9.61 26.44
CA SER A 298 -31.77 -9.12 25.51
C SER A 298 -31.72 -7.58 25.53
N SER A 299 -31.58 -6.94 24.38
CA SER A 299 -31.81 -5.51 24.23
C SER A 299 -32.79 -5.26 23.09
N THR A 300 -34.04 -4.99 23.46
CA THR A 300 -35.09 -4.40 22.63
C THR A 300 -34.76 -2.94 22.34
N ALA A 301 -34.71 -2.56 21.07
CA ALA A 301 -34.66 -1.16 20.64
C ALA A 301 -35.94 -0.83 19.87
N SER A 302 -36.69 0.11 20.42
CA SER A 302 -37.94 0.68 19.92
C SER A 302 -37.69 1.66 18.76
N THR A 303 -38.50 1.53 17.72
CA THR A 303 -38.58 2.44 16.56
C THR A 303 -39.49 3.62 16.89
N PRO A 304 -39.09 4.89 16.66
CA PRO A 304 -40.01 6.01 16.69
C PRO A 304 -40.58 6.30 15.29
N THR A 305 -41.91 6.35 15.23
CA THR A 305 -42.71 6.87 14.11
C THR A 305 -42.65 8.40 14.07
N MET A 306 -42.40 8.97 12.90
CA MET A 306 -42.58 10.40 12.61
C MET A 306 -44.00 10.66 12.09
N PRO A 307 -44.60 11.82 12.41
CA PRO A 307 -45.92 12.21 11.93
C PRO A 307 -45.87 12.75 10.49
N VAL A 308 -47.02 12.58 9.82
CA VAL A 308 -47.37 13.02 8.46
C VAL A 308 -47.42 14.54 8.34
#